data_AF-A0A919JJ63-F1
#
_entry.id   AF-A0A919JJ63-F1
#
_cell.length_a   1.000
_cell.length_b   1.000
_cell.length_c   1.000
_cell.angle_alpha   90.00
_cell.angle_beta   90.00
_cell.angle_gamma   90.00
#
_symmetry.space_group_name_H-M   'P 1'
#
loop_
_entity.id
_entity.type
_entity.pdbx_description
1 polymer ?
#
loop_
_entity_poly.entity_id
_entity_poly.type
_entity_poly.pdbx_seq_one_letter_code
_entity_poly.pdbx_strand_id
1 'polypeptide(L)'
;MSAVGDLGPATGRAAAGSDEEPGLWRSFGAGLRLLVGWFSVAIALLNLLVELDRVPDRAYLLFHAVLLAGGALLVSLGPFAAGAGPAGWSAGGAVLAGGMIAGALPLSGAVCCMTTYAVRHGYPFTFLARHDGGGWHVDSQHLLADLLFWGYAGLIVLVLAAAARRAVRHHGAARG
;
A
#
# COMPACT_ATOMS: atom_id res chain seq x y z
N MET A 1 -68.25 33.09 -22.99
CA MET A 1 -67.31 33.84 -23.86
C MET A 1 -65.98 33.91 -23.14
N SER A 2 -64.91 33.58 -23.84
CA SER A 2 -63.63 33.08 -23.35
C SER A 2 -62.91 33.97 -22.34
N ALA A 3 -62.46 33.36 -21.25
CA ALA A 3 -61.33 33.85 -20.47
C ALA A 3 -60.06 33.22 -21.06
N VAL A 4 -59.16 34.08 -21.52
CA VAL A 4 -57.81 33.78 -21.98
C VAL A 4 -57.02 33.17 -20.81
N GLY A 5 -56.67 31.89 -20.94
CA GLY A 5 -55.78 31.19 -20.02
C GLY A 5 -54.33 31.56 -20.33
N ASP A 6 -53.69 32.19 -19.34
CA ASP A 6 -52.33 32.68 -19.34
C ASP A 6 -51.32 31.53 -19.50
N LEU A 7 -50.49 31.58 -20.55
CA LEU A 7 -49.36 30.68 -20.76
C LEU A 7 -48.20 31.16 -19.90
N GLY A 8 -48.18 30.74 -18.63
CA GLY A 8 -47.03 30.89 -17.75
C GLY A 8 -45.81 30.15 -18.34
N PRO A 9 -44.61 30.76 -18.31
CA PRO A 9 -43.43 30.18 -18.95
C PRO A 9 -43.04 28.87 -18.27
N ALA A 10 -42.76 27.87 -19.11
CA ALA A 10 -42.01 26.67 -18.75
C ALA A 10 -40.62 27.09 -18.25
N THR A 11 -40.56 27.54 -17.00
CA THR A 11 -39.33 27.77 -16.27
C THR A 11 -38.75 26.39 -16.01
N GLY A 12 -37.71 26.09 -16.79
CA GLY A 12 -36.92 24.89 -16.66
C GLY A 12 -36.52 24.69 -15.21
N ARG A 13 -37.11 23.69 -14.57
CA ARG A 13 -36.46 22.97 -13.48
C ARG A 13 -35.81 21.73 -14.08
N ALA A 14 -34.86 21.98 -14.97
CA ALA A 14 -33.73 21.09 -15.16
C ALA A 14 -32.90 21.14 -13.87
N ALA A 15 -33.40 20.48 -12.84
CA ALA A 15 -32.63 20.05 -11.68
C ALA A 15 -32.95 18.56 -11.48
N ALA A 16 -32.96 17.81 -12.58
CA ALA A 16 -32.64 16.39 -12.53
C ALA A 16 -31.19 16.33 -12.06
N GLY A 17 -30.98 15.73 -10.89
CA GLY A 17 -29.70 15.69 -10.20
C GLY A 17 -28.58 15.32 -11.16
N SER A 18 -27.54 16.15 -11.18
CA SER A 18 -26.21 15.61 -11.43
C SER A 18 -25.89 14.72 -10.22
N ASP A 19 -26.37 13.47 -10.28
CA ASP A 19 -25.65 12.36 -9.68
C ASP A 19 -24.26 12.43 -10.31
N GLU A 20 -23.39 13.20 -9.65
CA GLU A 20 -22.09 13.55 -10.16
C GLU A 20 -21.27 12.27 -10.19
N GLU A 21 -21.22 11.64 -11.38
CA GLU A 21 -20.47 10.42 -11.59
C GLU A 21 -19.07 10.62 -10.99
N PRO A 22 -18.57 9.66 -10.18
CA PRO A 22 -17.24 9.78 -9.60
C PRO A 22 -16.25 10.02 -10.73
N GLY A 23 -15.62 11.20 -10.73
CA GLY A 23 -14.76 11.66 -11.82
C GLY A 23 -13.75 10.58 -12.23
N LEU A 24 -13.45 10.49 -13.53
CA LEU A 24 -12.68 9.42 -14.18
C LEU A 24 -11.48 8.93 -13.34
N TRP A 25 -10.69 9.84 -12.79
CA TRP A 25 -9.50 9.53 -11.99
C TRP A 25 -9.81 8.77 -10.69
N ARG A 26 -10.94 9.06 -10.05
CA ARG A 26 -11.39 8.36 -8.84
C ARG A 26 -11.81 6.93 -9.17
N SER A 27 -12.53 6.75 -10.27
CA SER A 27 -12.97 5.45 -10.77
C SER A 27 -11.79 4.60 -11.23
N PHE A 28 -10.84 5.20 -11.97
CA PHE A 28 -9.60 4.55 -12.36
C PHE A 28 -8.75 4.15 -11.14
N GLY A 29 -8.54 5.07 -10.20
CA GLY A 29 -7.79 4.80 -8.97
C GLY A 29 -8.43 3.69 -8.12
N ALA A 30 -9.76 3.67 -8.02
CA ALA A 30 -10.48 2.60 -7.34
C ALA A 30 -10.31 1.25 -8.04
N GLY A 31 -10.41 1.22 -9.37
CA GLY A 31 -10.18 0.02 -10.18
C GLY A 31 -8.75 -0.50 -10.05
N LEU A 32 -7.75 0.37 -10.20
CA LEU A 32 -6.34 0.02 -10.05
C LEU A 32 -6.03 -0.51 -8.65
N ARG A 33 -6.55 0.15 -7.60
CA ARG A 33 -6.42 -0.30 -6.21
C ARG A 33 -6.95 -1.73 -6.03
N LEU A 34 -8.15 -2.00 -6.55
CA LEU A 34 -8.76 -3.32 -6.44
C LEU A 34 -7.99 -4.37 -7.22
N LEU A 35 -7.53 -4.03 -8.43
CA LEU A 35 -6.72 -4.92 -9.27
C LEU A 35 -5.42 -5.30 -8.55
N VAL A 36 -4.67 -4.30 -8.06
CA VAL A 36 -3.41 -4.50 -7.34
C VAL A 36 -3.65 -5.28 -6.04
N GLY A 37 -4.71 -4.95 -5.30
CA GLY A 37 -5.08 -5.64 -4.07
C GLY A 37 -5.38 -7.13 -4.29
N TRP A 38 -6.27 -7.44 -5.23
CA TRP A 38 -6.62 -8.83 -5.55
C TRP A 38 -5.44 -9.63 -6.11
N PHE A 39 -4.65 -9.03 -6.99
CA PHE A 39 -3.46 -9.67 -7.54
C PHE A 39 -2.45 -10.02 -6.43
N SER A 40 -2.25 -9.10 -5.48
CA SER A 40 -1.36 -9.31 -4.34
C SER A 40 -1.86 -10.40 -3.40
N VAL A 41 -3.17 -10.44 -3.11
CA VAL A 41 -3.79 -11.52 -2.32
C VAL A 41 -3.60 -12.87 -2.99
N ALA A 42 -3.89 -12.97 -4.29
CA ALA A 42 -3.80 -14.23 -5.03
C ALA A 42 -2.37 -14.79 -5.03
N ILE A 43 -1.37 -13.96 -5.40
CA ILE A 43 0.03 -14.38 -5.42
C ILE A 43 0.53 -14.74 -4.03
N ALA A 44 0.23 -13.91 -3.02
CA ALA A 44 0.68 -14.15 -1.67
C ALA A 44 0.10 -15.43 -1.09
N LEU A 45 -1.19 -15.68 -1.29
CA LEU A 45 -1.83 -16.90 -0.83
C LEU A 45 -1.23 -18.14 -1.50
N LEU A 46 -1.06 -18.12 -2.83
CA LEU A 46 -0.48 -19.23 -3.57
C LEU A 46 0.96 -19.51 -3.11
N ASN A 47 1.80 -18.49 -2.99
CA ASN A 47 3.19 -18.66 -2.56
C ASN A 47 3.29 -19.12 -1.09
N LEU A 48 2.42 -18.66 -0.20
CA LEU A 48 2.38 -19.15 1.17
C LEU A 48 1.99 -20.63 1.23
N LEU A 49 1.01 -21.06 0.44
CA LEU A 49 0.61 -22.47 0.39
C LEU A 49 1.74 -23.36 -0.14
N VAL A 50 2.47 -22.90 -1.16
CA VAL A 50 3.65 -23.61 -1.69
C VAL A 50 4.79 -23.66 -0.68
N GLU A 51 5.01 -22.58 0.07
CA GLU A 51 6.12 -22.50 1.03
C GLU A 51 5.85 -23.35 2.29
N LEU A 52 4.58 -23.43 2.73
CA LEU A 52 4.18 -24.28 3.86
C LEU A 52 4.35 -25.78 3.58
N ASP A 53 4.41 -26.19 2.31
CA ASP A 53 4.69 -27.56 1.89
C ASP A 53 6.20 -27.90 1.90
N ARG A 54 7.07 -26.90 2.11
CA ARG A 54 8.54 -27.04 2.09
C ARG A 54 9.14 -26.61 3.43
N VAL A 55 10.47 -26.72 3.58
CA VAL A 55 11.17 -26.12 4.74
C VAL A 55 11.19 -24.60 4.53
N PRO A 56 10.47 -23.82 5.35
CA PRO A 56 10.14 -22.45 4.98
C PRO A 56 11.29 -21.46 5.22
N ASP A 57 11.55 -20.61 4.24
CA ASP A 57 12.36 -19.40 4.44
C ASP A 57 11.54 -18.32 5.16
N ARG A 58 12.03 -17.89 6.33
CA ARG A 58 11.34 -16.89 7.17
C ARG A 58 11.15 -15.55 6.48
N ALA A 59 12.13 -15.09 5.70
CA ALA A 59 12.03 -13.83 4.98
C ALA A 59 10.99 -13.92 3.88
N TYR A 60 10.96 -15.04 3.17
CA TYR A 60 9.97 -15.32 2.13
C TYR A 60 8.54 -15.39 2.72
N LEU A 61 8.35 -16.11 3.83
CA LEU A 61 7.06 -16.18 4.52
C LEU A 61 6.58 -14.79 4.95
N LEU A 62 7.45 -14.00 5.58
CA LEU A 62 7.08 -12.68 6.04
C LEU A 62 6.73 -11.74 4.88
N PHE A 63 7.50 -11.78 3.80
CA PHE A 63 7.22 -11.00 2.60
C PHE A 63 5.80 -11.27 2.09
N HIS A 64 5.43 -12.55 1.93
CA HIS A 64 4.10 -12.91 1.45
C HIS A 64 3.01 -12.64 2.48
N ALA A 65 3.28 -12.77 3.78
CA ALA A 65 2.33 -12.39 4.82
C ALA A 65 2.00 -10.87 4.78
N VAL A 66 3.02 -10.03 4.63
CA VAL A 66 2.85 -8.57 4.48
C VAL A 66 2.13 -8.23 3.18
N LEU A 67 2.49 -8.90 2.08
CA LEU A 67 1.83 -8.74 0.78
C LEU A 67 0.35 -9.14 0.84
N LEU A 68 0.02 -10.24 1.52
CA LEU A 68 -1.34 -10.71 1.73
C LEU A 68 -2.15 -9.72 2.55
N ALA A 69 -1.61 -9.28 3.70
CA ALA A 69 -2.26 -8.33 4.59
C ALA A 69 -2.48 -6.98 3.87
N GLY A 70 -1.46 -6.47 3.21
CA GLY A 70 -1.52 -5.24 2.44
C GLY A 70 -2.48 -5.30 1.26
N GLY A 71 -2.51 -6.41 0.52
CA GLY A 71 -3.47 -6.66 -0.55
C GLY A 71 -4.92 -6.72 -0.05
N ALA A 72 -5.16 -7.42 1.07
CA ALA A 72 -6.47 -7.46 1.71
C ALA A 72 -6.92 -6.07 2.21
N LEU A 73 -6.00 -5.27 2.75
CA LEU A 73 -6.25 -3.87 3.08
C LEU A 73 -6.57 -3.06 1.82
N LEU A 74 -5.83 -3.23 0.73
CA LEU A 74 -6.13 -2.55 -0.54
C LEU A 74 -7.51 -2.89 -1.05
N VAL A 75 -8.00 -4.12 -0.90
CA VAL A 75 -9.38 -4.47 -1.28
C VAL A 75 -10.40 -3.83 -0.33
N SER A 76 -10.14 -3.90 0.98
CA SER A 76 -11.06 -3.45 2.03
C SER A 76 -11.01 -1.95 2.37
N LEU A 77 -10.11 -1.16 1.76
CA LEU A 77 -9.78 0.23 2.14
C LEU A 77 -10.94 1.25 2.13
N GLY A 78 -12.09 0.92 1.52
CA GLY A 78 -13.27 1.79 1.41
C GLY A 78 -13.69 2.50 2.72
N PRO A 79 -13.82 1.80 3.86
CA PRO A 79 -14.17 2.41 5.13
C PRO A 79 -12.97 2.99 5.89
N PHE A 80 -11.72 2.58 5.62
CA PHE A 80 -10.58 2.82 6.53
C PHE A 80 -9.71 4.02 6.16
N ALA A 81 -9.59 4.36 4.87
CA ALA A 81 -8.74 5.46 4.42
C ALA A 81 -9.20 6.85 4.92
N ALA A 82 -10.52 7.04 5.05
CA ALA A 82 -11.13 8.34 5.35
C ALA A 82 -10.79 8.91 6.75
N GLY A 83 -10.08 8.15 7.62
CA GLY A 83 -9.72 8.55 8.98
C GLY A 83 -8.23 8.73 9.25
N ALA A 84 -7.38 8.59 8.22
CA ALA A 84 -5.93 8.48 8.42
C ALA A 84 -5.21 9.79 8.76
N GLY A 85 -5.82 10.97 8.57
CA GLY A 85 -5.26 12.28 8.93
C GLY A 85 -3.81 12.54 8.48
N PRO A 86 -3.23 13.73 8.71
CA PRO A 86 -1.84 14.00 8.30
C PRO A 86 -0.82 13.07 8.99
N ALA A 87 -1.01 12.79 10.29
CA ALA A 87 -0.10 11.94 11.05
C ALA A 87 -0.06 10.47 10.61
N GLY A 88 -1.17 9.93 10.06
CA GLY A 88 -1.16 8.54 9.58
C GLY A 88 -0.47 8.42 8.22
N TRP A 89 -0.63 9.42 7.36
CA TRP A 89 0.10 9.53 6.10
C TRP A 89 1.61 9.70 6.33
N SER A 90 2.02 10.56 7.27
CA SER A 90 3.43 10.73 7.59
C SER A 90 4.05 9.46 8.18
N ALA A 91 3.34 8.76 9.07
CA ALA A 91 3.81 7.51 9.64
C ALA A 91 3.97 6.41 8.57
N GLY A 92 2.96 6.21 7.72
CA GLY A 92 3.04 5.23 6.62
C GLY A 92 4.14 5.56 5.62
N GLY A 93 4.26 6.83 5.23
CA GLY A 93 5.33 7.30 4.35
C GLY A 93 6.73 7.14 4.96
N ALA A 94 6.87 7.38 6.27
CA ALA A 94 8.12 7.18 6.98
C ALA A 94 8.54 5.70 7.03
N VAL A 95 7.59 4.77 7.19
CA VAL A 95 7.88 3.33 7.13
C VAL A 95 8.35 2.91 5.73
N LEU A 96 7.68 3.39 4.67
CA LEU A 96 8.12 3.14 3.30
C LEU A 96 9.54 3.68 3.07
N ALA A 97 9.76 4.97 3.35
CA ALA A 97 11.05 5.62 3.09
C ALA A 97 12.18 5.03 3.94
N GLY A 98 11.95 4.86 5.24
CA GLY A 98 12.92 4.28 6.17
C GLY A 98 13.24 2.83 5.81
N GLY A 99 12.24 2.05 5.40
CA GLY A 99 12.41 0.68 4.92
C GLY A 99 13.26 0.59 3.67
N MET A 100 12.99 1.44 2.67
CA MET A 100 13.80 1.51 1.45
C MET A 100 15.25 1.90 1.73
N ILE A 101 15.48 2.86 2.65
CA ILE A 101 16.84 3.22 3.09
C ILE A 101 17.51 2.03 3.76
N ALA A 102 16.80 1.31 4.64
CA ALA A 102 17.33 0.13 5.32
C ALA A 102 17.67 -1.01 4.35
N GLY A 103 16.83 -1.28 3.34
CA GLY A 103 17.09 -2.27 2.28
C GLY A 103 18.23 -1.89 1.35
N ALA A 104 18.52 -0.59 1.22
CA ALA A 104 19.63 -0.07 0.41
C ALA A 104 21.00 -0.19 1.09
N LEU A 105 21.05 -0.36 2.43
CA LEU A 105 22.30 -0.41 3.18
C LEU A 105 22.98 -1.77 2.97
N PRO A 106 24.15 -1.82 2.32
CA PRO A 106 24.90 -3.07 2.22
C PRO A 106 25.56 -3.38 3.57
N LEU A 107 25.23 -4.51 4.19
CA LEU A 107 26.07 -5.01 5.29
C LEU A 107 27.23 -5.82 4.70
N SER A 108 28.47 -5.39 4.94
CA SER A 108 29.65 -6.15 4.56
C SER A 108 29.90 -7.29 5.56
N GLY A 109 30.15 -8.49 5.04
CA GLY A 109 30.52 -9.67 5.82
C GLY A 109 31.80 -10.26 5.27
N ALA A 110 32.84 -10.39 6.11
CA ALA A 110 34.06 -11.05 5.69
C ALA A 110 33.81 -12.57 5.64
N VAL A 111 33.64 -13.13 4.44
CA VAL A 111 33.74 -14.57 4.24
C VAL A 111 35.23 -14.90 4.27
N CYS A 112 35.68 -15.68 5.25
CA CYS A 112 37.10 -15.91 5.50
C CYS A 112 37.81 -16.45 4.24
N CYS A 113 39.04 -15.99 4.02
CA CYS A 113 39.94 -16.30 2.89
C CYS A 113 39.83 -15.41 1.63
N MET A 114 38.94 -14.41 1.59
CA MET A 114 38.98 -13.33 0.59
C MET A 114 38.84 -11.94 1.23
N THR A 115 39.52 -10.93 0.68
CA THR A 115 39.85 -9.67 1.38
C THR A 115 38.68 -8.76 1.72
N THR A 116 37.50 -8.93 1.10
CA THR A 116 36.21 -8.36 1.54
C THR A 116 35.16 -8.74 0.49
N TYR A 117 34.04 -9.34 0.87
CA TYR A 117 32.84 -9.42 0.04
C TYR A 117 31.73 -8.61 0.72
N ALA A 118 31.00 -7.81 -0.05
CA ALA A 118 29.67 -7.38 0.38
C ALA A 118 28.76 -8.60 0.25
N VAL A 119 28.60 -9.38 1.32
CA VAL A 119 27.53 -10.39 1.38
C VAL A 119 26.21 -9.61 1.28
N ARG A 120 25.36 -9.95 0.31
CA ARG A 120 24.08 -9.25 0.08
C ARG A 120 23.23 -9.36 1.35
N HIS A 121 23.17 -8.27 2.11
CA HIS A 121 22.45 -8.20 3.37
C HIS A 121 21.67 -6.89 3.40
N GLY A 122 20.42 -6.97 2.99
CA GLY A 122 19.38 -5.94 3.03
C GLY A 122 18.08 -6.64 3.34
N TYR A 123 17.19 -5.97 4.07
CA TYR A 123 15.94 -6.55 4.56
C TYR A 123 14.72 -5.87 3.91
N PRO A 124 13.76 -6.65 3.36
CA PRO A 124 13.79 -8.10 3.21
C PRO A 124 14.77 -8.58 2.12
N PHE A 125 15.08 -7.74 1.12
CA PHE A 125 16.05 -8.05 0.06
C PHE A 125 17.11 -6.95 -0.09
N THR A 126 18.23 -7.27 -0.72
CA THR A 126 19.29 -6.28 -1.02
C THR A 126 19.20 -5.92 -2.49
N PHE A 127 18.69 -4.74 -2.82
CA PHE A 127 18.57 -4.32 -4.22
C PHE A 127 19.80 -3.57 -4.74
N LEU A 128 20.64 -3.04 -3.86
CA LEU A 128 21.85 -2.31 -4.21
C LEU A 128 23.08 -3.10 -3.76
N ALA A 129 23.88 -3.57 -4.72
CA ALA A 129 25.08 -4.34 -4.43
C ALA A 129 26.27 -3.82 -5.24
N ARG A 130 27.48 -4.02 -4.69
CA ARG A 130 28.73 -3.72 -5.39
C ARG A 130 29.38 -5.01 -5.87
N HIS A 131 29.81 -5.04 -7.13
CA HIS A 131 30.60 -6.15 -7.67
C HIS A 131 32.06 -6.06 -7.21
N ASP A 132 32.72 -7.21 -7.09
CA ASP A 132 34.16 -7.29 -6.83
C ASP A 132 34.96 -6.50 -7.86
N GLY A 133 35.80 -5.57 -7.37
CA GLY A 133 36.64 -4.72 -8.22
C GLY A 133 35.89 -3.75 -9.12
N GLY A 134 34.56 -3.58 -8.95
CA GLY A 134 33.70 -2.87 -9.90
C GLY A 134 32.72 -1.83 -9.31
N GLY A 135 31.79 -1.41 -10.18
CA GLY A 135 30.76 -0.40 -9.94
C GLY A 135 29.51 -0.91 -9.21
N TRP A 136 28.60 0.02 -8.91
CA TRP A 136 27.31 -0.29 -8.27
C TRP A 136 26.33 -0.91 -9.27
N HIS A 137 25.61 -1.94 -8.83
CA HIS A 137 24.55 -2.58 -9.59
C HIS A 137 23.25 -2.54 -8.80
N VAL A 138 22.15 -2.23 -9.50
CA VAL A 138 20.79 -2.23 -8.96
C VAL A 138 20.05 -3.45 -9.52
N ASP A 139 19.65 -4.34 -8.62
CA ASP A 139 18.81 -5.47 -8.92
C ASP A 139 17.34 -5.03 -8.92
N SER A 140 16.77 -4.87 -10.12
CA SER A 140 15.42 -4.35 -10.30
C SER A 140 14.34 -5.25 -9.70
N GLN A 141 14.58 -6.56 -9.62
CA GLN A 141 13.63 -7.51 -9.04
C GLN A 141 13.57 -7.34 -7.52
N HIS A 142 14.73 -7.27 -6.86
CA HIS A 142 14.78 -7.00 -5.42
C HIS A 142 14.30 -5.59 -5.08
N LEU A 143 14.56 -4.59 -5.93
CA LEU A 143 14.04 -3.23 -5.75
C LEU A 143 12.52 -3.22 -5.76
N LEU A 144 11.90 -3.90 -6.73
CA LEU A 144 10.44 -4.01 -6.81
C LEU A 144 9.88 -4.76 -5.59
N ALA A 145 10.54 -5.83 -5.16
CA ALA A 145 10.13 -6.58 -3.98
C ALA A 145 10.16 -5.70 -2.72
N ASP A 146 11.25 -4.94 -2.50
CA ASP A 146 11.36 -4.03 -1.36
C ASP A 146 10.32 -2.91 -1.41
N LEU A 147 10.08 -2.32 -2.59
CA LEU A 147 9.03 -1.30 -2.78
C LEU A 147 7.64 -1.84 -2.42
N LEU A 148 7.33 -3.06 -2.86
CA LEU A 148 6.06 -3.71 -2.51
C LEU A 148 5.99 -3.97 -1.00
N PHE A 149 7.02 -4.59 -0.43
CA PHE A 149 7.04 -4.94 0.99
C PHE A 149 6.87 -3.72 1.89
N TRP A 150 7.72 -2.71 1.71
CA TRP A 150 7.71 -1.50 2.53
C TRP A 150 6.52 -0.60 2.22
N GLY A 151 6.01 -0.63 0.99
CA GLY A 151 4.76 0.03 0.62
C GLY A 151 3.56 -0.55 1.35
N TYR A 152 3.46 -1.88 1.41
CA TYR A 152 2.40 -2.55 2.16
C TYR A 152 2.56 -2.42 3.67
N ALA A 153 3.78 -2.47 4.20
CA ALA A 153 4.05 -2.20 5.61
C ALA A 153 3.62 -0.77 5.99
N GLY A 154 3.95 0.23 5.16
CA GLY A 154 3.52 1.61 5.35
C GLY A 154 2.00 1.77 5.29
N LEU A 155 1.33 1.07 4.37
CA LEU A 155 -0.13 1.03 4.29
C LEU A 155 -0.75 0.46 5.57
N ILE A 156 -0.21 -0.64 6.09
CA ILE A 156 -0.68 -1.27 7.34
C ILE A 156 -0.58 -0.26 8.49
N VAL A 157 0.57 0.42 8.64
CA VAL A 157 0.77 1.44 9.68
C VAL A 157 -0.23 2.60 9.54
N LEU A 158 -0.47 3.07 8.32
CA LEU A 158 -1.45 4.12 8.05
C LEU A 158 -2.86 3.70 8.50
N VAL A 159 -3.28 2.48 8.17
CA VAL A 159 -4.59 1.94 8.56
C VAL A 159 -4.69 1.78 10.08
N LEU A 160 -3.65 1.27 10.73
CA LEU A 160 -3.60 1.15 12.19
C LEU A 160 -3.71 2.53 12.87
N ALA A 161 -3.01 3.54 12.35
CA ALA A 161 -3.12 4.91 12.85
C ALA A 161 -4.52 5.51 12.61
N ALA A 162 -5.18 5.16 11.50
CA ALA A 162 -6.58 5.56 11.25
C ALA A 162 -7.54 4.90 12.25
N ALA A 163 -7.39 3.60 12.48
CA ALA A 163 -8.21 2.83 13.42
C ALA A 163 -8.03 3.32 14.86
N ALA A 164 -6.79 3.55 15.31
CA ALA A 164 -6.50 4.06 16.64
C ALA A 164 -7.16 5.41 16.91
N ARG A 165 -7.09 6.35 15.95
CA ARG A 165 -7.76 7.65 16.10
C ARG A 165 -9.27 7.53 16.18
N ARG A 166 -9.88 6.62 15.41
CA ARG A 166 -11.33 6.38 15.49
C ARG A 166 -11.72 5.83 16.85
N ALA A 167 -10.99 4.84 17.37
CA ALA A 167 -11.24 4.27 18.69
C ALA A 167 -11.17 5.32 19.81
N VAL A 168 -10.15 6.20 19.78
CA VAL A 168 -10.01 7.30 20.74
C VAL A 168 -11.21 8.25 20.68
N ARG A 169 -11.68 8.61 19.47
CA ARG A 169 -12.86 9.49 19.31
C ARG A 169 -14.15 8.85 19.87
N HIS A 170 -14.37 7.56 19.63
CA HIS A 170 -15.54 6.85 20.16
C HIS A 170 -15.53 6.75 21.69
N HIS A 171 -14.37 6.48 22.30
CA HIS A 171 -14.25 6.45 23.77
C HIS A 171 -14.38 7.83 24.43
N GLY A 172 -13.94 8.91 23.76
CA GLY A 172 -14.13 10.27 24.25
C GLY A 172 -15.59 10.72 24.22
N ALA A 173 -16.33 10.35 23.17
CA ALA A 173 -17.75 10.70 23.02
C ALA A 173 -18.68 9.97 24.00
N ALA A 174 -18.28 8.80 24.51
CA ALA A 174 -19.06 8.03 25.48
C ALA A 174 -18.88 8.49 26.95
N ARG A 175 -18.01 9.49 27.20
CA ARG A 175 -17.66 9.97 28.56
C ARG A 175 -18.02 11.44 28.82
N GLY A 176 -18.53 12.16 27.82
CA GLY A 176 -19.01 13.55 27.96
C GLY A 176 -20.53 13.59 27.92
#